data_AF-A0A3N5XZP2-F1
#
_entry.id   AF-A0A3N5XZP2-F1
#
_cell.length_a   1.000
_cell.length_b   1.000
_cell.length_c   1.000
_cell.angle_alpha   90.00
_cell.angle_beta   90.00
_cell.angle_gamma   90.00
#
_symmetry.space_group_name_H-M   'P 1'
#
loop_
_entity.id
_entity.type
_entity.pdbx_description
1 polymer ?
#
loop_
_entity_poly.entity_id
_entity_poly.type
_entity_poly.pdbx_seq_one_letter_code
_entity_poly.pdbx_strand_id
1 'polypeptide(L)'
;MNYLWCSKPIMKSFLCFIGVVFCFNQALANSTPDQSSTVGLIYHHVATDTPPSTSVSPETFREHMAYIKKHFTVLPLQEAINKIKKGIALPPQSLVITFDDGYRNILENAHPILKEYGFSYTIFINPDRIGVEPAQLTWEEVRQMEREGVLFANHTIGHLHLLDKQPKETDSAWLDRVWRHVEQAQETLEQQVSYAPKYLAYPFGEYNALLAEKVLNEGYVGFAQHSGGISALSDFAALPRFPSAGIYANMRSLETKMKSLAMPVVASTPIDPELSERHNVTLSFTINSQDVRLSQVQCFYRGKPIDSRIDALTVSARVPDTLPEGRSRVNCTAPSNLHKGRFYWYSQPFFVAREDGTYPD
;
A
#
# COMPACT_ATOMS: atom_id res chain seq x y z
N MET A 1 -77.26 -37.09 -24.24
CA MET A 1 -76.61 -36.62 -25.49
C MET A 1 -76.16 -35.17 -25.28
N ASN A 2 -74.84 -34.97 -25.35
CA ASN A 2 -74.08 -33.76 -25.67
C ASN A 2 -74.25 -32.44 -24.88
N TYR A 3 -73.18 -32.11 -24.15
CA TYR A 3 -72.39 -30.86 -24.09
C TYR A 3 -73.08 -29.48 -24.15
N LEU A 4 -72.80 -28.59 -23.17
CA LEU A 4 -71.70 -27.60 -23.19
C LEU A 4 -71.84 -26.56 -22.05
N TRP A 5 -70.75 -26.41 -21.28
CA TRP A 5 -70.14 -25.17 -20.75
C TRP A 5 -70.91 -24.26 -19.77
N CYS A 6 -70.42 -24.26 -18.52
CA CYS A 6 -70.68 -23.25 -17.49
C CYS A 6 -69.39 -22.47 -17.22
N SER A 7 -69.39 -21.17 -17.51
CA SER A 7 -68.29 -20.23 -17.23
C SER A 7 -68.60 -19.44 -15.95
N LYS A 8 -67.76 -19.59 -14.92
CA LYS A 8 -67.70 -18.73 -13.74
C LYS A 8 -66.39 -17.93 -13.75
N PRO A 9 -66.40 -16.62 -13.45
CA PRO A 9 -65.18 -15.84 -13.31
C PRO A 9 -64.56 -16.03 -11.91
N ILE A 10 -63.26 -16.33 -11.87
CA ILE A 10 -62.46 -16.42 -10.65
C ILE A 10 -61.91 -15.02 -10.32
N MET A 11 -62.24 -14.57 -9.12
CA MET A 11 -61.79 -13.36 -8.45
C MET A 11 -60.27 -13.39 -8.23
N LYS A 12 -59.52 -12.49 -8.87
CA LYS A 12 -58.08 -12.33 -8.64
C LYS A 12 -57.86 -11.43 -7.42
N SER A 13 -57.28 -12.01 -6.36
CA SER A 13 -56.83 -11.31 -5.16
C SER A 13 -55.55 -10.52 -5.48
N PHE A 14 -55.58 -9.20 -5.30
CA PHE A 14 -54.40 -8.33 -5.37
C PHE A 14 -53.74 -8.30 -3.98
N LEU A 15 -52.59 -8.96 -3.83
CA LEU A 15 -51.70 -8.72 -2.69
C LEU A 15 -50.95 -7.40 -2.92
N CYS A 16 -51.19 -6.44 -2.03
CA CYS A 16 -50.47 -5.18 -1.96
C CYS A 16 -49.10 -5.42 -1.30
N PHE A 17 -48.03 -5.50 -2.09
CA PHE A 17 -46.66 -5.46 -1.58
C PHE A 17 -46.33 -4.01 -1.19
N ILE A 18 -46.37 -3.72 0.11
CA ILE A 18 -45.82 -2.48 0.67
C ILE A 18 -44.29 -2.62 0.58
N GLY A 19 -43.71 -2.00 -0.44
CA GLY A 19 -42.27 -1.85 -0.57
C GLY A 19 -41.73 -0.92 0.52
N VAL A 20 -41.06 -1.49 1.51
CA VAL A 20 -40.23 -0.71 2.44
C VAL A 20 -38.99 -0.27 1.68
N VAL A 21 -38.99 0.96 1.20
CA VAL A 21 -37.79 1.63 0.67
C VAL A 21 -36.89 1.93 1.86
N PHE A 22 -35.89 1.08 2.10
CA PHE A 22 -34.76 1.42 2.94
C PHE A 22 -33.94 2.50 2.22
N CYS A 23 -34.26 3.77 2.47
CA CYS A 23 -33.33 4.85 2.19
C CYS A 23 -32.12 4.68 3.10
N PHE A 24 -31.06 4.05 2.58
CA PHE A 24 -29.72 4.22 3.14
C PHE A 24 -29.31 5.68 2.94
N ASN A 25 -29.63 6.53 3.91
CA ASN A 25 -28.95 7.81 4.08
C ASN A 25 -27.49 7.50 4.43
N GLN A 26 -26.64 7.34 3.43
CA GLN A 26 -25.22 7.55 3.63
C GLN A 26 -25.05 9.05 3.86
N ALA A 27 -25.01 9.45 5.13
CA ALA A 27 -24.37 10.69 5.50
C ALA A 27 -22.89 10.57 5.09
N LEU A 28 -22.57 10.97 3.86
CA LEU A 28 -21.20 11.19 3.45
C LEU A 28 -20.65 12.25 4.40
N ALA A 29 -19.82 11.82 5.35
CA ALA A 29 -19.05 12.75 6.15
C ALA A 29 -18.26 13.61 5.15
N ASN A 30 -18.50 14.93 5.16
CA ASN A 30 -17.77 15.92 4.38
C ASN A 30 -16.32 16.03 4.91
N SER A 31 -15.54 14.95 4.83
CA SER A 31 -14.12 14.97 5.17
C SER A 31 -13.36 15.58 3.99
N THR A 32 -12.47 16.54 4.30
CA THR A 32 -11.56 17.08 3.29
C THR A 32 -10.56 16.01 2.86
N PRO A 33 -9.96 16.09 1.66
CA PRO A 33 -8.94 15.14 1.20
C PRO A 33 -7.81 14.86 2.21
N ASP A 34 -7.41 15.87 2.98
CA ASP A 34 -6.40 15.73 4.05
C ASP A 34 -6.88 14.90 5.24
N GLN A 35 -8.18 14.91 5.53
CA GLN A 35 -8.81 14.13 6.59
C GLN A 35 -9.27 12.76 6.11
N SER A 36 -9.21 12.48 4.80
CA SER A 36 -9.55 11.18 4.22
C SER A 36 -8.33 10.39 3.76
N SER A 37 -7.12 10.90 4.02
CA SER A 37 -5.88 10.25 3.61
C SER A 37 -4.78 10.30 4.67
N THR A 38 -3.85 9.34 4.60
CA THR A 38 -2.62 9.28 5.40
C THR A 38 -1.42 9.00 4.49
N VAL A 39 -0.22 9.17 5.00
CA VAL A 39 1.02 8.78 4.33
C VAL A 39 1.69 7.65 5.09
N GLY A 40 2.14 6.61 4.40
CA GLY A 40 2.99 5.56 4.98
C GLY A 40 4.46 5.83 4.72
N LEU A 41 5.30 5.78 5.76
CA LEU A 41 6.76 5.77 5.64
C LEU A 41 7.29 4.36 5.81
N ILE A 42 8.27 3.98 5.00
CA ILE A 42 9.02 2.73 5.15
C ILE A 42 10.50 3.01 5.42
N TYR A 43 10.98 2.44 6.52
CA TYR A 43 12.39 2.34 6.91
C TYR A 43 12.81 0.87 6.93
N HIS A 44 14.11 0.58 6.94
CA HIS A 44 14.63 -0.79 7.13
C HIS A 44 15.65 -0.76 8.26
N HIS A 45 16.83 -0.18 8.00
CA HIS A 45 17.85 0.00 9.03
C HIS A 45 17.87 1.42 9.59
N VAL A 46 18.06 1.51 10.91
CA VAL A 46 18.48 2.75 11.57
C VAL A 46 19.89 2.53 12.11
N ALA A 47 20.88 2.74 11.25
CA ALA A 47 22.29 2.41 11.51
C ALA A 47 23.20 3.15 10.52
N THR A 48 24.51 3.15 10.80
CA THR A 48 25.54 3.80 9.97
C THR A 48 26.49 2.81 9.28
N ASP A 49 26.41 1.53 9.64
CA ASP A 49 27.33 0.45 9.25
C ASP A 49 26.64 -0.64 8.40
N THR A 50 25.40 -0.40 7.98
CA THR A 50 24.62 -1.25 7.07
C THR A 50 24.58 -0.66 5.64
N PRO A 51 24.12 -1.41 4.61
CA PRO A 51 24.07 -0.91 3.24
C PRO A 51 23.36 0.46 3.12
N PRO A 52 24.02 1.50 2.55
CA PRO A 52 23.47 2.86 2.57
C PRO A 52 22.13 3.04 1.86
N SER A 53 21.80 2.17 0.89
CA SER A 53 20.56 2.25 0.10
C SER A 53 19.29 2.09 0.94
N THR A 54 19.36 1.31 2.03
CA THR A 54 18.23 0.97 2.92
C THR A 54 18.45 1.46 4.35
N SER A 55 19.49 2.26 4.60
CA SER A 55 19.87 2.74 5.92
C SER A 55 19.63 4.23 6.11
N VAL A 56 19.22 4.61 7.31
CA VAL A 56 19.24 6.00 7.80
C VAL A 56 20.04 6.04 9.09
N SER A 57 20.86 7.08 9.29
CA SER A 57 21.61 7.19 10.55
C SER A 57 20.64 7.43 11.73
N PRO A 58 20.97 7.00 12.97
CA PRO A 58 20.15 7.32 14.14
C PRO A 58 19.91 8.83 14.33
N GLU A 59 20.91 9.65 14.00
CA GLU A 59 20.80 11.12 14.06
C GLU A 59 19.78 11.65 13.05
N THR A 60 19.91 11.26 11.78
CA THR A 60 18.96 11.65 10.73
C THR A 60 17.55 11.13 11.03
N PHE A 61 17.43 9.90 11.57
CA PHE A 61 16.14 9.37 12.00
C PHE A 61 15.54 10.19 13.14
N ARG A 62 16.34 10.64 14.11
CA ARG A 62 15.90 11.55 15.17
C ARG A 62 15.44 12.90 14.62
N GLU A 63 16.14 13.47 13.63
CA GLU A 63 15.70 14.67 12.92
C GLU A 63 14.34 14.46 12.24
N HIS A 64 14.12 13.30 11.63
CA HIS A 64 12.83 12.94 11.05
C HIS A 64 11.73 12.93 12.11
N MET A 65 11.96 12.26 13.24
CA MET A 65 10.96 12.15 14.30
C MET A 65 10.65 13.51 14.94
N ALA A 66 11.67 14.36 15.14
CA ALA A 66 11.50 15.73 15.63
C ALA A 66 10.62 16.57 14.70
N TYR A 67 10.85 16.47 13.39
CA TYR A 67 10.04 17.15 12.40
C TYR A 67 8.60 16.62 12.37
N ILE A 68 8.43 15.29 12.39
CA ILE A 68 7.12 14.63 12.44
C ILE A 68 6.33 15.10 13.67
N LYS A 69 6.96 15.17 14.85
CA LYS A 69 6.31 15.60 16.10
C LYS A 69 5.72 16.99 16.02
N LYS A 70 6.38 17.89 15.29
CA LYS A 70 5.96 19.28 15.14
C LYS A 70 4.86 19.47 14.09
N HIS A 71 4.74 18.57 13.11
CA HIS A 71 3.98 18.82 11.89
C HIS A 71 2.95 17.76 11.50
N PHE A 72 2.93 16.60 12.17
CA PHE A 72 2.09 15.47 11.79
C PHE A 72 1.48 14.77 13.00
N THR A 73 0.37 14.07 12.76
CA THR A 73 -0.24 13.16 13.72
C THR A 73 0.12 11.73 13.36
N VAL A 74 0.96 11.07 14.17
CA VAL A 74 1.27 9.65 13.95
C VAL A 74 0.13 8.80 14.49
N LEU A 75 -0.40 7.90 13.65
CA LEU A 75 -1.43 6.94 14.02
C LEU A 75 -0.85 5.52 14.05
N PRO A 76 -1.37 4.62 14.91
CA PRO A 76 -1.18 3.19 14.73
C PRO A 76 -1.66 2.78 13.32
N LEU A 77 -0.87 1.98 12.61
CA LEU A 77 -1.17 1.57 11.23
C LEU A 77 -2.58 0.99 11.13
N GLN A 78 -2.92 0.08 12.04
CA GLN A 78 -4.22 -0.57 12.07
C GLN A 78 -5.38 0.41 12.25
N GLU A 79 -5.22 1.42 13.10
CA GLU A 79 -6.25 2.45 13.30
C GLU A 79 -6.46 3.26 12.03
N ALA A 80 -5.38 3.69 11.38
CA ALA A 80 -5.45 4.45 10.14
C ALA A 80 -6.16 3.66 9.04
N ILE A 81 -5.74 2.42 8.79
CA ILE A 81 -6.35 1.55 7.76
C ILE A 81 -7.82 1.27 8.06
N ASN A 82 -8.17 0.97 9.31
CA ASN A 82 -9.55 0.71 9.71
C ASN A 82 -10.45 1.93 9.54
N LYS A 83 -9.98 3.13 9.91
CA LYS A 83 -10.74 4.37 9.73
C LYS A 83 -10.95 4.67 8.25
N ILE A 84 -9.90 4.55 7.43
CA ILE A 84 -10.00 4.77 5.98
C ILE A 84 -11.01 3.81 5.34
N LYS A 85 -10.94 2.51 5.63
CA LYS A 85 -11.90 1.52 5.13
C LYS A 85 -13.35 1.83 5.52
N LYS A 86 -13.55 2.44 6.69
CA LYS A 86 -14.87 2.83 7.22
C LYS A 86 -15.32 4.23 6.79
N GLY A 87 -14.52 4.96 6.00
CA GLY A 87 -14.80 6.36 5.64
C GLY A 87 -14.78 7.32 6.84
N ILE A 88 -14.12 6.94 7.93
CA ILE A 88 -13.99 7.77 9.13
C ILE A 88 -12.82 8.74 8.92
N ALA A 89 -13.06 10.02 9.20
CA ALA A 89 -12.03 11.05 9.10
C ALA A 89 -10.84 10.76 10.03
N LEU A 90 -9.64 10.96 9.49
CA LEU A 90 -8.39 10.96 10.23
C LEU A 90 -8.09 12.38 10.76
N PRO A 91 -7.25 12.49 11.82
CA PRO A 91 -6.63 13.76 12.16
C PRO A 91 -5.91 14.38 10.95
N PRO A 92 -5.92 15.72 10.80
CA PRO A 92 -5.14 16.39 9.75
C PRO A 92 -3.67 15.98 9.80
N GLN A 93 -3.03 15.94 8.63
CA GLN A 93 -1.62 15.55 8.50
C GLN A 93 -1.29 14.21 9.18
N SER A 94 -2.14 13.20 8.97
CA SER A 94 -1.90 11.86 9.51
C SER A 94 -0.77 11.13 8.78
N LEU A 95 0.02 10.37 9.54
CA LEU A 95 1.12 9.56 9.04
C LEU A 95 1.20 8.23 9.80
N VAL A 96 1.68 7.19 9.13
CA VAL A 96 2.02 5.89 9.75
C VAL A 96 3.49 5.56 9.49
N ILE A 97 4.16 5.01 10.49
CA ILE A 97 5.58 4.65 10.42
C ILE A 97 5.68 3.13 10.36
N THR A 98 6.36 2.61 9.34
CA THR A 98 6.61 1.18 9.19
C THR A 98 8.09 0.89 9.00
N PHE A 99 8.49 -0.30 9.43
CA PHE A 99 9.80 -0.90 9.16
C PHE A 99 9.60 -2.26 8.51
N ASP A 100 10.53 -2.64 7.64
CA ASP A 100 10.54 -3.97 7.02
C ASP A 100 11.76 -4.77 7.54
N ASP A 101 11.75 -6.07 7.25
CA ASP A 101 12.76 -7.11 7.56
C ASP A 101 12.95 -7.54 9.02
N GLY A 102 12.73 -6.65 10.00
CA GLY A 102 12.87 -7.00 11.41
C GLY A 102 14.29 -6.94 11.98
N TYR A 103 15.11 -6.02 11.46
CA TYR A 103 16.49 -5.82 11.93
C TYR A 103 16.57 -5.42 13.41
N ARG A 104 17.59 -5.94 14.09
CA ARG A 104 17.88 -5.65 15.50
C ARG A 104 18.20 -4.18 15.77
N ASN A 105 18.80 -3.48 14.80
CA ASN A 105 19.08 -2.05 14.93
C ASN A 105 17.81 -1.18 15.01
N ILE A 106 16.64 -1.72 14.65
CA ILE A 106 15.35 -1.06 14.90
C ILE A 106 15.10 -1.01 16.42
N LEU A 107 15.33 -2.10 17.15
CA LEU A 107 15.22 -2.11 18.62
C LEU A 107 16.30 -1.23 19.26
N GLU A 108 17.55 -1.34 18.82
CA GLU A 108 18.67 -0.66 19.47
C GLU A 108 18.66 0.85 19.25
N ASN A 109 18.31 1.30 18.03
CA ASN A 109 18.43 2.70 17.63
C ASN A 109 17.07 3.39 17.41
N ALA A 110 16.14 2.77 16.68
CA ALA A 110 14.88 3.43 16.30
C ALA A 110 13.85 3.45 17.44
N HIS A 111 13.66 2.31 18.11
CA HIS A 111 12.68 2.11 19.17
C HIS A 111 12.82 3.11 20.34
N PRO A 112 14.00 3.35 20.94
CA PRO A 112 14.13 4.35 22.00
C PRO A 112 13.76 5.77 21.54
N ILE A 113 14.09 6.12 20.29
CA ILE A 113 13.72 7.42 19.70
C ILE A 113 12.19 7.50 19.54
N LEU A 114 11.56 6.47 18.97
CA LEU A 114 10.10 6.44 18.77
C LEU A 114 9.35 6.51 20.09
N LYS A 115 9.84 5.85 21.15
CA LYS A 115 9.28 5.94 22.50
C LYS A 115 9.39 7.34 23.10
N GLU A 116 10.52 8.03 22.91
CA GLU A 116 10.71 9.41 23.36
C GLU A 116 9.65 10.35 22.77
N TYR A 117 9.27 10.15 21.51
CA TYR A 117 8.25 10.95 20.84
C TYR A 117 6.80 10.47 21.08
N GLY A 118 6.63 9.27 21.64
CA GLY A 118 5.34 8.61 21.84
C GLY A 118 4.70 8.16 20.53
N PHE A 119 5.50 7.70 19.56
CA PHE A 119 5.01 7.28 18.24
C PHE A 119 4.77 5.79 18.14
N SER A 120 3.58 5.42 17.66
CA SER A 120 3.27 4.06 17.23
C SER A 120 3.92 3.75 15.89
N TYR A 121 4.29 2.49 15.70
CA TYR A 121 4.87 2.01 14.45
C TYR A 121 4.66 0.50 14.28
N THR A 122 4.88 0.02 13.07
CA THR A 122 4.70 -1.39 12.70
C THR A 122 6.00 -1.94 12.11
N ILE A 123 6.34 -3.20 12.43
CA ILE A 123 7.45 -3.91 11.80
C ILE A 123 6.89 -5.10 11.02
N PHE A 124 7.11 -5.13 9.71
CA PHE A 124 6.87 -6.30 8.87
C PHE A 124 8.10 -7.20 8.97
N ILE A 125 7.94 -8.45 9.41
CA ILE A 125 9.07 -9.36 9.69
C ILE A 125 9.02 -10.63 8.85
N ASN A 126 10.21 -11.22 8.65
CA ASN A 126 10.41 -12.50 7.98
C ASN A 126 10.77 -13.59 9.02
N PRO A 127 9.80 -14.42 9.44
CA PRO A 127 10.01 -15.36 10.54
C PRO A 127 11.23 -16.27 10.43
N ASP A 128 11.63 -16.73 9.23
CA ASP A 128 12.81 -17.61 9.07
C ASP A 128 14.14 -16.92 9.43
N ARG A 129 14.15 -15.58 9.47
CA ARG A 129 15.35 -14.79 9.80
C ARG A 129 15.43 -14.43 11.29
N ILE A 130 14.29 -14.37 11.97
CA ILE A 130 14.17 -13.92 13.37
C ILE A 130 14.78 -14.96 14.32
N GLY A 131 15.75 -14.52 15.13
CA GLY A 131 16.52 -15.38 16.04
C GLY A 131 17.54 -16.29 15.35
N VAL A 132 17.73 -16.15 14.04
CA VAL A 132 18.67 -16.96 13.24
C VAL A 132 19.82 -16.10 12.74
N GLU A 133 19.53 -14.99 12.06
CA GLU A 133 20.54 -14.07 11.55
C GLU A 133 21.00 -13.10 12.66
N PRO A 134 22.31 -12.88 12.88
CA PRO A 134 22.80 -12.03 13.97
C PRO A 134 22.32 -10.57 13.92
N ALA A 135 21.95 -10.08 12.73
CA ALA A 135 21.47 -8.71 12.51
C ALA A 135 19.95 -8.57 12.70
N GLN A 136 19.23 -9.66 12.97
CA GLN A 136 17.77 -9.67 13.12
C GLN A 136 17.38 -9.71 14.60
N LEU A 137 16.15 -9.28 14.88
CA LEU A 137 15.55 -9.47 16.20
C LEU A 137 15.48 -10.95 16.55
N THR A 138 15.49 -11.24 17.84
CA THR A 138 15.05 -12.52 18.39
C THR A 138 13.56 -12.52 18.69
N TRP A 139 12.93 -13.69 18.81
CA TRP A 139 11.52 -13.76 19.21
C TRP A 139 11.26 -13.24 20.63
N GLU A 140 12.25 -13.28 21.52
CA GLU A 140 12.15 -12.65 22.84
C GLU A 140 12.10 -11.12 22.73
N GLU A 141 12.96 -10.53 21.91
CA GLU A 141 12.96 -9.09 21.61
C GLU A 141 11.65 -8.67 20.91
N VAL A 142 11.13 -9.46 19.97
CA VAL A 142 9.83 -9.23 19.32
C VAL A 142 8.70 -9.16 20.37
N ARG A 143 8.60 -10.15 21.26
CA ARG A 143 7.58 -10.15 22.35
C ARG A 143 7.79 -9.03 23.35
N GLN A 144 9.03 -8.62 23.60
CA GLN A 144 9.30 -7.45 24.43
C GLN A 144 8.73 -6.19 23.76
N MET A 145 9.09 -5.95 22.51
CA MET A 145 8.61 -4.78 21.75
C MET A 145 7.08 -4.77 21.60
N GLU A 146 6.45 -5.93 21.41
CA GLU A 146 4.99 -6.04 21.36
C GLU A 146 4.34 -5.56 22.67
N ARG A 147 4.87 -5.98 23.83
CA ARG A 147 4.40 -5.51 25.15
C ARG A 147 4.59 -4.00 25.34
N GLU A 148 5.49 -3.39 24.59
CA GLU A 148 5.74 -1.95 24.55
C GLU A 148 4.89 -1.22 23.48
N GLY A 149 3.97 -1.92 22.81
CA GLY A 149 2.99 -1.36 21.88
C GLY A 149 3.40 -1.40 20.41
N VAL A 150 4.46 -2.13 20.06
CA VAL A 150 4.88 -2.32 18.65
C VAL A 150 3.99 -3.36 17.99
N LEU A 151 3.49 -3.04 16.79
CA LEU A 151 2.72 -3.99 15.97
C LEU A 151 3.67 -4.77 15.06
N PHE A 152 3.53 -6.10 15.01
CA PHE A 152 4.27 -6.95 14.07
C PHE A 152 3.33 -7.50 13.00
N ALA A 153 3.81 -7.54 11.75
CA ALA A 153 3.03 -7.95 10.59
C ALA A 153 3.87 -8.77 9.60
N ASN A 154 3.21 -9.30 8.57
CA ASN A 154 3.75 -10.33 7.70
C ASN A 154 4.62 -9.74 6.58
N HIS A 155 5.88 -10.18 6.46
CA HIS A 155 6.75 -9.87 5.33
C HIS A 155 7.10 -11.10 4.47
N THR A 156 6.28 -12.16 4.52
CA THR A 156 6.55 -13.53 4.03
C THR A 156 7.60 -14.26 4.85
N ILE A 157 7.63 -15.59 4.75
CA ILE A 157 8.48 -16.42 5.62
C ILE A 157 9.98 -16.14 5.43
N GLY A 158 10.44 -15.96 4.19
CA GLY A 158 11.87 -15.95 3.83
C GLY A 158 12.36 -14.78 2.96
N HIS A 159 11.52 -13.77 2.70
CA HIS A 159 11.87 -12.60 1.87
C HIS A 159 12.26 -12.98 0.41
N LEU A 160 11.45 -13.84 -0.23
CA LEU A 160 11.69 -14.24 -1.63
C LEU A 160 11.15 -13.19 -2.61
N HIS A 161 11.70 -13.14 -3.82
CA HIS A 161 11.05 -12.52 -4.97
C HIS A 161 9.75 -13.27 -5.28
N LEU A 162 8.61 -12.66 -4.96
CA LEU A 162 7.32 -13.34 -5.03
C LEU A 162 6.87 -13.62 -6.46
N LEU A 163 7.42 -12.89 -7.44
CA LEU A 163 7.09 -13.07 -8.85
C LEU A 163 7.96 -14.13 -9.55
N ASP A 164 8.99 -14.67 -8.88
CA ASP A 164 9.82 -15.73 -9.46
C ASP A 164 9.00 -17.01 -9.73
N LYS A 165 8.98 -17.44 -10.99
CA LYS A 165 8.36 -18.70 -11.43
C LYS A 165 9.41 -19.76 -11.69
N GLN A 166 9.13 -20.99 -11.28
CA GLN A 166 9.97 -22.13 -11.63
C GLN A 166 9.77 -22.52 -13.11
N PRO A 167 10.75 -23.16 -13.76
CA PRO A 167 10.60 -23.60 -15.14
C PRO A 167 9.36 -24.48 -15.33
N LYS A 168 8.46 -24.07 -16.25
CA LYS A 168 7.18 -24.73 -16.56
C LYS A 168 6.13 -24.70 -15.43
N GLU A 169 6.32 -23.87 -14.41
CA GLU A 169 5.32 -23.67 -13.37
C GLU A 169 4.11 -22.91 -13.96
N THR A 170 2.90 -23.41 -13.68
CA THR A 170 1.66 -22.73 -14.06
C THR A 170 1.36 -21.62 -13.07
N ASP A 171 0.57 -20.62 -13.47
CA ASP A 171 0.18 -19.52 -12.58
C ASP A 171 -0.50 -20.02 -11.29
N SER A 172 -1.32 -21.07 -11.38
CA SER A 172 -1.95 -21.68 -10.19
C SER A 172 -0.93 -22.31 -9.25
N ALA A 173 0.03 -23.08 -9.78
CA ALA A 173 1.05 -23.73 -8.97
C ALA A 173 2.00 -22.72 -8.32
N TRP A 174 2.36 -21.68 -9.06
CA TRP A 174 3.14 -20.54 -8.57
C TRP A 174 2.40 -19.82 -7.43
N LEU A 175 1.12 -19.47 -7.64
CA LEU A 175 0.32 -18.76 -6.66
C LEU A 175 0.16 -19.60 -5.37
N ASP A 176 -0.10 -20.90 -5.48
CA ASP A 176 -0.19 -21.79 -4.33
C ASP A 176 1.14 -21.90 -3.57
N ARG A 177 2.27 -21.94 -4.28
CA ARG A 177 3.60 -21.95 -3.67
C ARG A 177 3.88 -20.64 -2.94
N VAL A 178 3.70 -19.50 -3.60
CA VAL A 178 3.93 -18.17 -3.00
C VAL A 178 3.00 -17.95 -1.81
N TRP A 179 1.73 -18.34 -1.93
CA TRP A 179 0.75 -18.15 -0.87
C TRP A 179 1.10 -18.96 0.38
N ARG A 180 1.64 -20.18 0.25
CA ARG A 180 2.15 -20.94 1.41
C ARG A 180 3.22 -20.18 2.20
N HIS A 181 4.08 -19.41 1.54
CA HIS A 181 5.09 -18.59 2.24
C HIS A 181 4.46 -17.42 3.02
N VAL A 182 3.35 -16.87 2.53
CA VAL A 182 2.57 -15.84 3.26
C VAL A 182 1.87 -16.49 4.45
N GLU A 183 1.19 -17.61 4.24
CA GLU A 183 0.41 -18.31 5.26
C GLU A 183 1.30 -18.82 6.41
N GLN A 184 2.42 -19.49 6.11
CA GLN A 184 3.36 -19.95 7.12
C GLN A 184 3.92 -18.81 7.97
N ALA A 185 4.18 -17.65 7.36
CA ALA A 185 4.63 -16.49 8.10
C ALA A 185 3.56 -15.93 9.04
N GLN A 186 2.29 -15.92 8.58
CA GLN A 186 1.16 -15.52 9.40
C GLN A 186 0.96 -16.47 10.58
N GLU A 187 0.97 -17.78 10.33
CA GLU A 187 0.83 -18.80 11.37
C GLU A 187 1.95 -18.67 12.41
N THR A 188 3.19 -18.42 11.97
CA THR A 188 4.31 -18.24 12.88
C THR A 188 4.12 -16.97 13.73
N LEU A 189 3.69 -15.86 13.13
CA LEU A 189 3.37 -14.62 13.86
C LEU A 189 2.28 -14.87 14.91
N GLU A 190 1.18 -15.52 14.54
CA GLU A 190 0.06 -15.82 15.44
C GLU A 190 0.45 -16.72 16.63
N GLN A 191 1.53 -17.50 16.50
CA GLN A 191 2.10 -18.27 17.60
C GLN A 191 3.06 -17.47 18.50
N GLN A 192 3.70 -16.42 17.97
CA GLN A 192 4.78 -15.71 18.64
C GLN A 192 4.34 -14.40 19.29
N VAL A 193 3.30 -13.75 18.77
CA VAL A 193 2.74 -12.49 19.26
C VAL A 193 1.27 -12.65 19.64
N SER A 194 0.78 -11.81 20.54
CA SER A 194 -0.62 -11.84 20.99
C SER A 194 -1.62 -11.41 19.92
N TYR A 195 -1.18 -10.59 18.97
CA TYR A 195 -2.01 -10.13 17.86
C TYR A 195 -1.19 -9.92 16.58
N ALA A 196 -1.54 -10.68 15.54
CA ALA A 196 -0.95 -10.58 14.21
C ALA A 196 -2.03 -10.21 13.18
N PRO A 197 -2.14 -8.94 12.76
CA PRO A 197 -3.11 -8.56 11.73
C PRO A 197 -2.71 -9.18 10.39
N LYS A 198 -3.72 -9.49 9.55
CA LYS A 198 -3.54 -9.90 8.16
C LYS A 198 -3.06 -8.74 7.28
N TYR A 199 -1.86 -8.24 7.53
CA TYR A 199 -1.18 -7.20 6.76
C TYR A 199 0.09 -7.80 6.15
N LEU A 200 0.22 -7.69 4.82
CA LEU A 200 1.34 -8.22 4.07
C LEU A 200 2.13 -7.07 3.46
N ALA A 201 3.39 -6.90 3.84
CA ALA A 201 4.33 -6.13 3.02
C ALA A 201 4.96 -7.07 2.00
N TYR A 202 4.88 -6.72 0.71
CA TYR A 202 5.53 -7.51 -0.33
C TYR A 202 7.05 -7.28 -0.27
N PRO A 203 7.89 -8.33 -0.14
CA PRO A 203 9.32 -8.23 -0.36
C PRO A 203 9.60 -7.51 -1.68
N PHE A 204 10.54 -6.56 -1.64
CA PHE A 204 10.90 -5.71 -2.78
C PHE A 204 9.76 -4.85 -3.35
N GLY A 205 8.56 -4.88 -2.74
CA GLY A 205 7.34 -4.27 -3.24
C GLY A 205 6.72 -4.98 -4.45
N GLU A 206 7.12 -6.22 -4.75
CA GLU A 206 6.76 -6.97 -5.96
C GLU A 206 5.44 -7.74 -5.79
N TYR A 207 4.53 -7.54 -6.75
CA TYR A 207 3.24 -8.24 -6.82
C TYR A 207 2.73 -8.20 -8.27
N ASN A 208 1.74 -9.04 -8.61
CA ASN A 208 1.00 -9.00 -9.86
C ASN A 208 -0.50 -9.02 -9.57
N ALA A 209 -1.34 -8.96 -10.61
CA ALA A 209 -2.80 -8.93 -10.43
C ALA A 209 -3.34 -10.19 -9.71
N LEU A 210 -2.81 -11.38 -10.00
CA LEU A 210 -3.26 -12.64 -9.39
C LEU A 210 -2.95 -12.70 -7.89
N LEU A 211 -1.74 -12.32 -7.48
CA LEU A 211 -1.36 -12.28 -6.07
C LEU A 211 -2.11 -11.17 -5.32
N ALA A 212 -2.29 -10.00 -5.94
CA ALA A 212 -3.09 -8.91 -5.38
C ALA A 212 -4.53 -9.34 -5.09
N GLU A 213 -5.17 -10.04 -6.03
CA GLU A 213 -6.51 -10.59 -5.85
C GLU A 213 -6.54 -11.62 -4.71
N LYS A 214 -5.57 -12.54 -4.67
CA LYS A 214 -5.46 -13.54 -3.61
C LYS A 214 -5.31 -12.90 -2.23
N VAL A 215 -4.50 -11.86 -2.10
CA VAL A 215 -4.34 -11.08 -0.85
C VAL A 215 -5.69 -10.55 -0.36
N LEU A 216 -6.49 -9.94 -1.23
CA LEU A 216 -7.81 -9.43 -0.84
C LEU A 216 -8.78 -10.56 -0.47
N ASN A 217 -8.84 -11.62 -1.28
CA ASN A 217 -9.75 -12.75 -1.07
C ASN A 217 -9.51 -13.46 0.26
N GLU A 218 -8.26 -13.47 0.73
CA GLU A 218 -7.86 -14.09 2.00
C GLU A 218 -7.96 -13.14 3.21
N GLY A 219 -8.49 -11.93 2.97
CA GLY A 219 -8.76 -10.93 3.99
C GLY A 219 -7.54 -10.09 4.39
N TYR A 220 -6.47 -10.09 3.60
CA TYR A 220 -5.29 -9.29 3.85
C TYR A 220 -5.43 -7.87 3.32
N VAL A 221 -4.57 -6.99 3.84
CA VAL A 221 -4.21 -5.71 3.19
C VAL A 221 -2.75 -5.82 2.77
N GLY A 222 -2.46 -5.54 1.50
CA GLY A 222 -1.10 -5.55 0.99
C GLY A 222 -0.46 -4.17 1.02
N PHE A 223 0.85 -4.13 1.21
CA PHE A 223 1.68 -2.93 1.27
C PHE A 223 2.84 -3.09 0.30
N ALA A 224 2.90 -2.23 -0.72
CA ALA A 224 3.94 -2.24 -1.73
C ALA A 224 4.94 -1.10 -1.52
N GLN A 225 5.96 -1.03 -2.38
CA GLN A 225 7.01 -0.02 -2.32
C GLN A 225 6.92 0.99 -3.49
N HIS A 226 5.77 1.65 -3.60
CA HIS A 226 5.56 2.75 -4.53
C HIS A 226 5.00 3.99 -3.81
N SER A 227 5.18 5.16 -4.42
CA SER A 227 4.94 6.45 -3.76
C SER A 227 3.48 6.91 -3.89
N GLY A 228 2.89 7.39 -2.79
CA GLY A 228 1.52 7.89 -2.78
C GLY A 228 0.95 8.04 -1.38
N GLY A 229 -0.13 8.81 -1.26
CA GLY A 229 -0.98 8.78 -0.07
C GLY A 229 -1.93 7.58 -0.10
N ILE A 230 -2.43 7.22 1.07
CA ILE A 230 -3.40 6.13 1.28
C ILE A 230 -4.77 6.76 1.58
N SER A 231 -5.81 6.38 0.85
CA SER A 231 -7.19 6.81 1.08
C SER A 231 -8.18 5.67 0.79
N ALA A 232 -9.48 5.93 0.92
CA ALA A 232 -10.52 4.93 0.64
C ALA A 232 -10.57 4.50 -0.84
N LEU A 233 -9.97 5.28 -1.75
CA LEU A 233 -9.85 4.96 -3.18
C LEU A 233 -8.53 4.26 -3.53
N SER A 234 -7.63 4.06 -2.57
CA SER A 234 -6.38 3.35 -2.81
C SER A 234 -6.62 1.86 -3.01
N ASP A 235 -5.74 1.20 -3.76
CA ASP A 235 -5.74 -0.24 -3.91
C ASP A 235 -5.28 -0.91 -2.60
N PHE A 236 -6.22 -1.51 -1.86
CA PHE A 236 -5.93 -2.21 -0.61
C PHE A 236 -5.16 -3.52 -0.81
N ALA A 237 -5.02 -4.01 -2.05
CA ALA A 237 -4.12 -5.10 -2.34
C ALA A 237 -2.66 -4.62 -2.37
N ALA A 238 -2.39 -3.33 -2.56
CA ALA A 238 -1.04 -2.80 -2.69
C ALA A 238 -0.97 -1.32 -2.27
N LEU A 239 -1.09 -1.06 -0.97
CA LEU A 239 -1.02 0.30 -0.45
C LEU A 239 0.39 0.90 -0.61
N PRO A 240 0.50 2.18 -1.01
CA PRO A 240 1.78 2.86 -1.20
C PRO A 240 2.49 3.20 0.12
N ARG A 241 3.82 3.25 0.07
CA ARG A 241 4.70 3.71 1.15
C ARG A 241 5.88 4.49 0.57
N PHE A 242 6.31 5.55 1.23
CA PHE A 242 7.48 6.33 0.84
C PHE A 242 8.75 5.81 1.52
N PRO A 243 9.75 5.34 0.73
CA PRO A 243 11.07 5.05 1.26
C PRO A 243 11.66 6.28 1.95
N SER A 244 12.21 6.06 3.14
CA SER A 244 12.73 7.13 4.02
C SER A 244 14.20 6.88 4.44
N ALA A 245 14.92 6.08 3.65
CA ALA A 245 16.32 5.69 3.86
C ALA A 245 17.20 6.02 2.64
N GLY A 246 18.52 5.98 2.83
CA GLY A 246 19.50 6.29 1.78
C GLY A 246 19.28 7.67 1.16
N ILE A 247 19.26 7.75 -0.17
CA ILE A 247 18.98 9.01 -0.88
C ILE A 247 17.59 9.59 -0.56
N TYR A 248 16.68 8.77 -0.06
CA TYR A 248 15.32 9.19 0.27
C TYR A 248 15.17 9.68 1.72
N ALA A 249 16.22 9.59 2.54
CA ALA A 249 16.27 10.18 3.88
C ALA A 249 16.48 11.70 3.86
N ASN A 250 16.67 12.33 2.69
CA ASN A 250 16.84 13.79 2.64
C ASN A 250 15.55 14.51 3.06
N MET A 251 15.62 15.25 4.19
CA MET A 251 14.48 15.93 4.81
C MET A 251 13.69 16.84 3.86
N ARG A 252 14.36 17.61 2.99
CA ARG A 252 13.67 18.52 2.06
C ARG A 252 12.75 17.73 1.11
N SER A 253 13.24 16.62 0.59
CA SER A 253 12.45 15.76 -0.29
C SER A 253 11.38 14.98 0.50
N LEU A 254 11.71 14.52 1.70
CA LEU A 254 10.82 13.73 2.54
C LEU A 254 9.65 14.55 3.07
N GLU A 255 9.87 15.81 3.44
CA GLU A 255 8.82 16.76 3.83
C GLU A 255 7.73 16.85 2.76
N THR A 256 8.12 16.98 1.49
CA THR A 256 7.17 17.09 0.37
C THR A 256 6.34 15.81 0.23
N LYS A 257 6.97 14.65 0.41
CA LYS A 257 6.31 13.33 0.36
C LYS A 257 5.35 13.13 1.53
N MET A 258 5.74 13.49 2.75
CA MET A 258 4.89 13.42 3.94
C MET A 258 3.66 14.33 3.83
N LYS A 259 3.78 15.45 3.10
CA LYS A 259 2.67 16.37 2.78
C LYS A 259 1.91 15.97 1.51
N SER A 260 2.09 14.77 0.98
CA SER A 260 1.29 14.33 -0.18
C SER A 260 -0.18 14.10 0.20
N LEU A 261 -1.03 14.09 -0.82
CA LEU A 261 -2.43 13.65 -0.75
C LEU A 261 -2.57 12.41 -1.62
N ALA A 262 -3.44 11.48 -1.24
CA ALA A 262 -3.76 10.32 -2.08
C ALA A 262 -4.50 10.79 -3.34
N MET A 263 -3.95 10.51 -4.53
CA MET A 263 -4.64 10.80 -5.79
C MET A 263 -5.93 9.98 -5.88
N PRO A 264 -7.10 10.60 -6.14
CA PRO A 264 -8.39 9.91 -6.17
C PRO A 264 -8.59 9.21 -7.52
N VAL A 265 -7.77 8.19 -7.78
CA VAL A 265 -7.82 7.37 -8.99
C VAL A 265 -8.95 6.35 -8.87
N VAL A 266 -9.83 6.28 -9.88
CA VAL A 266 -10.96 5.34 -9.91
C VAL A 266 -10.83 4.24 -10.96
N ALA A 267 -9.91 4.42 -11.91
CA ALA A 267 -9.57 3.44 -12.92
C ALA A 267 -8.13 3.67 -13.38
N SER A 268 -7.40 2.59 -13.68
CA SER A 268 -6.05 2.66 -14.23
C SER A 268 -5.78 1.54 -15.23
N THR A 269 -4.80 1.74 -16.11
CA THR A 269 -4.33 0.75 -17.09
C THR A 269 -2.83 1.00 -17.35
N PRO A 270 -2.00 -0.06 -17.40
CA PRO A 270 -2.35 -1.45 -17.09
C PRO A 270 -2.67 -1.62 -15.60
N ILE A 271 -3.55 -2.57 -15.30
CA ILE A 271 -3.91 -2.94 -13.92
C ILE A 271 -2.80 -3.80 -13.32
N ASP A 272 -2.31 -4.77 -14.10
CA ASP A 272 -1.22 -5.64 -13.68
C ASP A 272 0.11 -4.87 -13.73
N PRO A 273 0.83 -4.74 -12.61
CA PRO A 273 2.18 -4.19 -12.64
C PRO A 273 3.21 -5.15 -13.24
N GLU A 274 2.97 -6.47 -13.27
CA GLU A 274 3.85 -7.42 -13.95
C GLU A 274 3.62 -7.36 -15.47
N LEU A 275 4.71 -7.19 -16.23
CA LEU A 275 4.65 -7.11 -17.68
C LEU A 275 5.12 -8.42 -18.30
N SER A 276 4.22 -9.07 -19.04
CA SER A 276 4.50 -10.32 -19.74
C SER A 276 5.50 -10.16 -20.90
N GLU A 277 5.60 -8.96 -21.48
CA GLU A 277 6.49 -8.66 -22.60
C GLU A 277 7.21 -7.32 -22.42
N ARG A 278 8.44 -7.23 -22.91
CA ARG A 278 9.23 -5.98 -22.88
C ARG A 278 8.79 -5.04 -23.99
N HIS A 279 7.96 -4.07 -23.65
CA HIS A 279 7.49 -3.04 -24.57
C HIS A 279 7.37 -1.67 -23.89
N ASN A 280 7.17 -0.62 -24.70
CA ASN A 280 6.87 0.70 -24.18
C ASN A 280 5.48 0.70 -23.53
N VAL A 281 5.41 1.13 -22.27
CA VAL A 281 4.14 1.19 -21.52
C VAL A 281 3.55 2.59 -21.61
N THR A 282 2.22 2.65 -21.77
CA THR A 282 1.45 3.87 -21.52
C THR A 282 0.60 3.64 -20.28
N LEU A 283 0.90 4.39 -19.22
CA LEU A 283 0.05 4.47 -18.04
C LEU A 283 -1.15 5.36 -18.37
N SER A 284 -2.37 4.89 -18.15
CA SER A 284 -3.58 5.69 -18.22
C SER A 284 -4.36 5.57 -16.93
N PHE A 285 -4.87 6.66 -16.38
CA PHE A 285 -5.69 6.63 -15.16
C PHE A 285 -6.71 7.76 -15.10
N THR A 286 -7.85 7.48 -14.49
CA THR A 286 -8.98 8.41 -14.38
C THR A 286 -9.07 8.95 -12.96
N ILE A 287 -9.12 10.27 -12.83
CA ILE A 287 -9.17 10.99 -11.55
C ILE A 287 -10.61 11.44 -11.28
N ASN A 288 -11.14 11.12 -10.11
CA ASN A 288 -12.46 11.57 -9.68
C ASN A 288 -12.36 12.59 -8.54
N SER A 289 -11.99 13.83 -8.86
CA SER A 289 -11.99 14.94 -7.90
C SER A 289 -11.94 16.30 -8.58
N GLN A 290 -12.66 17.26 -8.00
CA GLN A 290 -12.61 18.68 -8.38
C GLN A 290 -11.45 19.43 -7.70
N ASP A 291 -10.85 18.85 -6.65
CA ASP A 291 -9.72 19.46 -5.96
C ASP A 291 -8.38 19.23 -6.70
N VAL A 292 -8.31 18.19 -7.54
CA VAL A 292 -7.09 17.94 -8.33
C VAL A 292 -7.00 18.98 -9.45
N ARG A 293 -5.90 19.75 -9.50
CA ARG A 293 -5.65 20.67 -10.62
C ARG A 293 -5.15 19.91 -11.85
N LEU A 294 -6.09 19.37 -12.63
CA LEU A 294 -5.81 18.53 -13.79
C LEU A 294 -4.86 19.19 -14.80
N SER A 295 -5.01 20.49 -15.08
CA SER A 295 -4.15 21.23 -16.01
C SER A 295 -2.67 21.31 -15.60
N GLN A 296 -2.33 20.89 -14.38
CA GLN A 296 -0.97 20.86 -13.83
C GLN A 296 -0.56 19.45 -13.38
N VAL A 297 -1.21 18.40 -13.88
CA VAL A 297 -0.71 17.03 -13.71
C VAL A 297 0.60 16.88 -14.47
N GLN A 298 1.62 16.36 -13.81
CA GLN A 298 2.89 15.99 -14.42
C GLN A 298 3.26 14.56 -14.03
N CYS A 299 3.62 13.74 -15.02
CA CYS A 299 4.14 12.41 -14.81
C CYS A 299 5.66 12.35 -14.99
N PHE A 300 6.31 11.42 -14.29
CA PHE A 300 7.75 11.28 -14.21
C PHE A 300 8.16 9.81 -14.30
N TYR A 301 9.23 9.55 -15.07
CA TYR A 301 9.93 8.27 -15.13
C TYR A 301 11.41 8.50 -14.82
N ARG A 302 11.99 7.71 -13.90
CA ARG A 302 13.38 7.88 -13.41
C ARG A 302 13.71 9.32 -12.98
N GLY A 303 12.73 10.00 -12.37
CA GLY A 303 12.86 11.39 -11.90
C GLY A 303 12.80 12.46 -12.99
N LYS A 304 12.60 12.09 -14.25
CA LYS A 304 12.47 13.03 -15.37
C LYS A 304 11.00 13.16 -15.80
N PRO A 305 10.52 14.38 -16.12
CA PRO A 305 9.21 14.56 -16.75
C PRO A 305 9.06 13.71 -18.01
N ILE A 306 7.90 13.11 -18.22
CA ILE A 306 7.53 12.39 -19.44
C ILE A 306 6.28 13.00 -20.06
N ASP A 307 6.06 12.70 -21.34
CA ASP A 307 4.90 13.19 -22.09
C ASP A 307 3.60 12.63 -21.48
N SER A 308 2.77 13.55 -21.00
CA SER A 308 1.44 13.24 -20.49
C SER A 308 0.37 14.01 -21.26
N ARG A 309 -0.73 13.34 -21.57
CA ARG A 309 -1.94 13.92 -22.16
C ARG A 309 -3.07 13.84 -21.15
N ILE A 310 -3.91 14.86 -21.17
CA ILE A 310 -5.11 14.93 -20.34
C ILE A 310 -6.29 15.02 -21.30
N ASP A 311 -7.22 14.09 -21.19
CA ASP A 311 -8.50 14.10 -21.89
C ASP A 311 -9.62 13.97 -20.86
N ALA A 312 -10.40 15.05 -20.70
CA ALA A 312 -11.35 15.22 -19.61
C ALA A 312 -10.73 14.93 -18.23
N LEU A 313 -11.04 13.78 -17.63
CA LEU A 313 -10.57 13.34 -16.31
C LEU A 313 -9.46 12.28 -16.39
N THR A 314 -9.10 11.85 -17.60
CA THR A 314 -8.14 10.78 -17.85
C THR A 314 -6.78 11.38 -18.15
N VAL A 315 -5.77 10.92 -17.43
CA VAL A 315 -4.36 11.24 -17.66
C VAL A 315 -3.71 10.03 -18.30
N SER A 316 -3.03 10.22 -19.42
CA SER A 316 -2.22 9.18 -20.06
C SER A 316 -0.77 9.63 -20.17
N ALA A 317 0.17 8.85 -19.67
CA ALA A 317 1.60 9.13 -19.69
C ALA A 317 2.37 8.00 -20.38
N ARG A 318 3.12 8.35 -21.42
CA ARG A 318 3.89 7.38 -22.21
C ARG A 318 5.31 7.30 -21.69
N VAL A 319 5.76 6.09 -21.34
CA VAL A 319 7.17 5.85 -21.03
C VAL A 319 7.96 5.87 -22.35
N PRO A 320 9.01 6.70 -22.45
CA PRO A 320 9.74 6.88 -23.71
C PRO A 320 10.57 5.65 -24.10
N ASP A 321 11.07 4.92 -23.10
CA ASP A 321 11.95 3.77 -23.27
C ASP A 321 11.22 2.45 -22.98
N THR A 322 11.73 1.35 -23.52
CA THR A 322 11.41 0.01 -23.01
C THR A 322 11.83 -0.07 -21.55
N LEU A 323 10.97 -0.61 -20.69
CA LEU A 323 11.29 -0.76 -19.28
C LEU A 323 12.45 -1.77 -19.10
N PRO A 324 13.43 -1.46 -18.25
CA PRO A 324 14.51 -2.39 -17.93
C PRO A 324 13.97 -3.58 -17.14
N GLU A 325 14.78 -4.65 -17.05
CA GLU A 325 14.60 -5.71 -16.06
C GLU A 325 14.48 -5.15 -14.63
N GLY A 326 13.68 -5.84 -13.82
CA GLY A 326 13.41 -5.50 -12.44
C GLY A 326 12.30 -4.48 -12.28
N ARG A 327 12.52 -3.57 -11.32
CA ARG A 327 11.49 -2.68 -10.79
C ARG A 327 11.58 -1.29 -11.43
N SER A 328 10.49 -0.86 -12.03
CA SER A 328 10.29 0.48 -12.56
C SER A 328 9.05 1.12 -11.94
N ARG A 329 8.93 2.44 -12.06
CA ARG A 329 7.70 3.14 -11.66
C ARG A 329 7.49 4.41 -12.45
N VAL A 330 6.23 4.76 -12.67
CA VAL A 330 5.81 6.08 -13.13
C VAL A 330 5.13 6.79 -11.97
N ASN A 331 5.58 8.00 -11.66
CA ASN A 331 4.97 8.84 -10.63
C ASN A 331 4.23 9.98 -11.31
N CYS A 332 3.00 10.27 -10.91
CA CYS A 332 2.24 11.41 -11.40
C CYS A 332 1.79 12.26 -10.21
N THR A 333 2.02 13.57 -10.29
CA THR A 333 1.65 14.51 -9.24
C THR A 333 0.82 15.65 -9.80
N ALA A 334 -0.03 16.23 -8.96
CA ALA A 334 -0.84 17.38 -9.30
C ALA A 334 -1.09 18.25 -8.06
N PRO A 335 -1.04 19.59 -8.16
CA PRO A 335 -1.41 20.47 -7.05
C PRO A 335 -2.87 20.29 -6.63
N SER A 336 -3.14 20.47 -5.33
CA SER A 336 -4.50 20.68 -4.83
C SER A 336 -4.97 22.12 -5.11
N ASN A 337 -6.25 22.27 -5.46
CA ASN A 337 -6.91 23.57 -5.62
C ASN A 337 -7.30 24.20 -4.28
N LEU A 338 -7.60 23.37 -3.27
CA LEU A 338 -8.07 23.76 -1.94
C LEU A 338 -6.91 23.91 -0.95
N HIS A 339 -5.86 23.09 -1.06
CA HIS A 339 -4.77 23.02 -0.10
C HIS A 339 -3.44 23.50 -0.70
N LYS A 340 -3.15 24.80 -0.53
CA LYS A 340 -1.93 25.43 -1.05
C LYS A 340 -0.66 24.69 -0.59
N GLY A 341 0.21 24.35 -1.53
CA GLY A 341 1.47 23.67 -1.27
C GLY A 341 1.36 22.16 -1.04
N ARG A 342 0.15 21.59 -1.12
CA ARG A 342 -0.08 20.14 -1.10
C ARG A 342 -0.22 19.62 -2.53
N PHE A 343 0.25 18.39 -2.74
CA PHE A 343 0.21 17.72 -4.03
C PHE A 343 -0.43 16.35 -3.88
N TYR A 344 -1.37 16.06 -4.77
CA TYR A 344 -1.82 14.70 -5.02
C TYR A 344 -0.71 13.89 -5.66
N TRP A 345 -0.56 12.64 -5.21
CA TRP A 345 0.48 11.74 -5.68
C TRP A 345 -0.10 10.38 -6.03
N TYR A 346 0.19 9.92 -7.24
CA TYR A 346 -0.08 8.58 -7.72
C TYR A 346 1.20 7.95 -8.25
N SER A 347 1.40 6.66 -8.03
CA SER A 347 2.51 5.92 -8.62
C SER A 347 2.03 4.56 -9.08
N GLN A 348 2.38 4.19 -10.30
CA GLN A 348 2.22 2.83 -10.82
C GLN A 348 3.59 2.15 -10.83
N PRO A 349 3.80 1.06 -10.08
CA PRO A 349 4.96 0.20 -10.25
C PRO A 349 4.82 -0.67 -11.51
N PHE A 350 5.96 -1.08 -12.06
CA PHE A 350 6.07 -2.03 -13.15
C PHE A 350 7.20 -3.02 -12.86
N PHE A 351 6.97 -4.29 -13.14
CA PHE A 351 7.91 -5.37 -12.91
C PHE A 351 8.17 -6.10 -14.23
N VAL A 352 9.45 -6.26 -14.57
CA VAL A 352 9.89 -6.95 -15.78
C VAL A 352 10.88 -8.04 -15.38
N ALA A 353 10.54 -9.30 -15.61
CA ALA A 353 11.44 -10.41 -15.33
C ALA A 353 12.67 -10.42 -16.27
N ARG A 354 13.74 -11.08 -15.81
CA ARG A 354 14.82 -11.55 -16.67
C ARG A 354 14.31 -12.60 -17.67
N GLU A 355 15.12 -12.91 -18.67
CA GLU A 355 14.77 -13.94 -19.68
C GLU A 355 14.52 -15.33 -19.05
N ASP A 356 15.13 -15.62 -17.89
CA ASP A 356 14.95 -16.88 -17.16
C ASP A 356 13.73 -16.88 -16.20
N GLY A 357 12.97 -15.79 -16.16
CA GLY A 357 11.79 -15.65 -15.30
C GLY A 357 12.09 -15.21 -13.86
N THR A 358 13.34 -14.86 -13.55
CA THR A 358 13.73 -14.35 -12.22
C THR A 358 13.78 -12.82 -12.16
N TYR A 359 13.73 -12.27 -10.94
CA TYR A 359 13.85 -10.83 -10.70
C TYR A 359 15.20 -10.46 -10.06
N PRO A 360 15.75 -9.25 -10.37
CA PRO A 360 16.98 -8.77 -9.75
C PRO A 360 16.74 -8.11 -8.39
N ASP A 361 17.65 -8.36 -7.43
CA ASP A 361 17.73 -7.72 -6.10
C ASP A 361 17.74 -6.18 -6.11
#